data_AF-A0A1U7LGI3-F1
#
_entry.id   AF-A0A1U7LGI3-F1
#
_cell.length_a   1.000
_cell.length_b   1.000
_cell.length_c   1.000
_cell.angle_alpha   90.00
_cell.angle_beta   90.00
_cell.angle_gamma   90.00
#
_symmetry.space_group_name_H-M   'P 1'
#
loop_
_entity.id
_entity.type
_entity.pdbx_description
1 polymer ?
#
loop_
_entity_poly.entity_id
_entity_poly.type
_entity_poly.pdbx_seq_one_letter_code
_entity_poly.pdbx_strand_id
1 'polypeptide(L)'
;MSTETAVPEIVELPPSQKPENRKYRKPKPWDTDDIDHWSIQPFAAEENPYSFTEESSFATLFPKYRERYLKEVWSHVCRSLDSYGIKAELNLVAGSITVKTTRQTRDPAIILKARDLIKLLARSVPFPQAVKILQDDQACDVIKIGNFTRSKERFVKRRQRLIGPDGSTLKALELLTGCFVLVQGNTVAAMGGYKGLKEVRRVIEDCMQNIHPIYHIKELMIKRELAKDPTLAKESWDRFLPHFRKRNVQRKKPHIVREKKEYVPFPPPQQPRKIDLQIESGEYFLSKREKKIREDDERKAKQAEKCLEGKRKREEAFVPPVEDKREKKKRKE
;
A
#
# COMPACT_ATOMS: atom_id res chain seq x y z
N MET A 1 44.69 -40.92 21.08
CA MET A 1 43.95 -39.78 21.66
C MET A 1 42.66 -39.66 20.87
N SER A 2 41.62 -40.34 21.35
CA SER A 2 40.29 -40.36 20.73
C SER A 2 39.50 -39.19 21.30
N THR A 3 39.13 -38.22 20.48
CA THR A 3 38.24 -37.13 20.88
C THR A 3 36.81 -37.52 20.55
N GLU A 4 36.06 -37.90 21.58
CA GLU A 4 34.60 -38.08 21.52
C GLU A 4 33.93 -36.74 21.19
N THR A 5 33.28 -36.67 20.03
CA THR A 5 32.33 -35.61 19.70
C THR A 5 31.01 -35.89 20.39
N ALA A 6 30.71 -35.11 21.43
CA ALA A 6 29.45 -35.14 22.16
C ALA A 6 28.28 -34.74 21.24
N VAL A 7 27.30 -35.62 21.13
CA VAL A 7 26.00 -35.38 20.49
C VAL A 7 25.17 -34.52 21.46
N PRO A 8 24.61 -33.36 21.05
CA PRO A 8 23.76 -32.57 21.92
C PRO A 8 22.44 -33.29 22.16
N GLU A 9 22.15 -33.54 23.44
CA GLU A 9 20.94 -34.13 23.98
C GLU A 9 19.72 -33.25 23.60
N ILE A 10 18.79 -33.84 22.85
CA ILE A 10 17.55 -33.19 22.42
C ILE A 10 16.65 -33.09 23.65
N VAL A 11 16.51 -31.87 24.19
CA VAL A 11 15.52 -31.58 25.23
C VAL A 11 14.13 -31.60 24.58
N GLU A 12 13.43 -32.73 24.68
CA GLU A 12 12.02 -32.80 24.34
C GLU A 12 11.23 -31.86 25.26
N LEU A 13 10.70 -30.78 24.67
CA LEU A 13 9.72 -29.96 25.37
C LEU A 13 8.46 -30.80 25.63
N PRO A 14 7.92 -30.83 26.86
CA PRO A 14 6.75 -31.63 27.17
C PRO A 14 5.55 -31.17 26.32
N PRO A 15 4.65 -32.08 25.93
CA PRO A 15 3.46 -31.74 25.18
C PRO A 15 2.65 -30.71 25.97
N SER A 16 2.25 -29.62 25.29
CA SER A 16 1.41 -28.55 25.84
C SER A 16 0.23 -29.16 26.60
N GLN A 17 0.28 -29.07 27.93
CA GLN A 17 -0.79 -29.54 28.81
C GLN A 17 -2.02 -28.66 28.57
N LYS A 18 -3.02 -29.23 27.89
CA LYS A 18 -4.33 -28.56 27.71
C LYS A 18 -4.90 -28.27 29.11
N PRO A 19 -5.45 -27.06 29.36
CA PRO A 19 -5.85 -26.64 30.69
C PRO A 19 -6.91 -27.58 31.29
N GLU A 20 -6.65 -28.00 32.53
CA GLU A 20 -7.28 -29.11 33.23
C GLU A 20 -8.54 -28.70 34.02
N ASN A 21 -9.43 -27.90 33.44
CA ASN A 21 -10.74 -27.60 34.05
C ASN A 21 -11.85 -28.39 33.33
N ARG A 22 -11.93 -29.70 33.59
CA ARG A 22 -12.91 -30.64 33.01
C ARG A 22 -14.04 -31.05 33.96
N LYS A 23 -14.25 -30.36 35.09
CA LYS A 23 -15.28 -30.73 36.10
C LYS A 23 -16.72 -30.83 35.55
N TYR A 24 -17.04 -30.19 34.43
CA TYR A 24 -18.37 -30.20 33.81
C TYR A 24 -18.39 -30.72 32.36
N ARG A 25 -17.26 -31.18 31.82
CA ARG A 25 -17.18 -31.60 30.40
C ARG A 25 -17.45 -33.10 30.31
N LYS A 26 -18.72 -33.47 30.13
CA LYS A 26 -19.11 -34.86 29.85
C LYS A 26 -18.39 -35.35 28.57
N PRO A 27 -17.91 -36.60 28.52
CA PRO A 27 -17.43 -37.16 27.26
C PRO A 27 -18.57 -37.11 26.25
N LYS A 28 -18.26 -36.70 25.03
CA LYS A 28 -19.21 -36.70 23.92
C LYS A 28 -18.99 -38.00 23.15
N PRO A 29 -19.88 -38.99 23.23
CA PRO A 29 -19.69 -40.26 22.54
C PRO A 29 -19.63 -40.14 21.00
N TRP A 30 -20.07 -39.01 20.47
CA TRP A 30 -20.08 -38.68 19.04
C TRP A 30 -18.89 -37.85 18.57
N ASP A 31 -17.94 -37.53 19.45
CA ASP A 31 -16.76 -36.68 19.18
C ASP A 31 -15.50 -37.53 19.44
N THR A 32 -15.32 -38.58 18.62
CA THR A 32 -14.16 -39.47 18.62
C THR A 32 -13.03 -38.89 17.78
N ASP A 33 -11.77 -39.17 18.17
CA ASP A 33 -10.58 -38.66 17.48
C ASP A 33 -10.46 -39.14 16.02
N ASP A 34 -11.24 -40.15 15.62
CA ASP A 34 -11.31 -40.69 14.25
C ASP A 34 -12.16 -39.83 13.29
N ILE A 35 -12.99 -38.91 13.81
CA ILE A 35 -13.91 -38.10 12.99
C ILE A 35 -13.17 -36.87 12.44
N ASP A 36 -13.00 -36.83 11.12
CA ASP A 36 -12.48 -35.63 10.45
C ASP A 36 -13.55 -34.54 10.38
N HIS A 37 -13.52 -33.67 11.39
CA HIS A 37 -14.37 -32.50 11.53
C HIS A 37 -14.23 -31.47 10.40
N TRP A 38 -13.19 -31.57 9.56
CA TRP A 38 -12.93 -30.64 8.46
C TRP A 38 -13.33 -31.19 7.09
N SER A 39 -13.84 -32.42 7.04
CA SER A 39 -14.38 -33.01 5.82
C SER A 39 -15.67 -32.30 5.40
N ILE A 40 -15.74 -31.89 4.14
CA ILE A 40 -16.91 -31.21 3.57
C ILE A 40 -17.82 -32.28 2.96
N GLN A 41 -18.94 -32.57 3.62
CA GLN A 41 -19.95 -33.48 3.10
C GLN A 41 -20.89 -32.71 2.16
N PRO A 42 -21.17 -33.22 0.95
CA PRO A 42 -22.11 -32.59 0.04
C PRO A 42 -23.52 -32.65 0.62
N PHE A 43 -24.26 -31.55 0.52
CA PHE A 43 -25.64 -31.50 1.03
C PHE A 43 -26.56 -32.45 0.24
N ALA A 44 -27.15 -33.42 0.93
CA ALA A 44 -28.19 -34.26 0.35
C ALA A 44 -29.55 -33.58 0.48
N ALA A 45 -30.32 -33.58 -0.61
CA ALA A 45 -31.66 -32.99 -0.66
C ALA A 45 -32.68 -33.64 0.31
N GLU A 46 -32.31 -34.75 0.95
CA GLU A 46 -33.09 -35.48 1.96
C GLU A 46 -32.88 -34.93 3.37
N GLU A 47 -31.77 -34.22 3.63
CA GLU A 47 -31.45 -33.66 4.95
C GLU A 47 -32.40 -32.52 5.34
N ASN A 48 -32.98 -31.84 4.35
CA ASN A 48 -34.03 -30.84 4.58
C ASN A 48 -35.28 -31.16 3.73
N PRO A 49 -36.23 -31.95 4.27
CA PRO A 49 -37.45 -32.33 3.56
C PRO A 49 -38.47 -31.19 3.50
N TYR A 50 -38.35 -30.17 4.35
CA TYR A 50 -39.31 -29.08 4.44
C TYR A 50 -38.86 -27.88 3.59
N SER A 51 -39.82 -27.26 2.90
CA SER A 51 -39.59 -26.01 2.16
C SER A 51 -39.47 -24.80 3.09
N PHE A 52 -38.69 -23.80 2.70
CA PHE A 52 -38.59 -22.55 3.45
C PHE A 52 -39.92 -21.80 3.51
N THR A 53 -40.25 -21.29 4.71
CA THR A 53 -41.40 -20.42 4.93
C THR A 53 -41.11 -18.97 4.56
N GLU A 54 -39.87 -18.53 4.79
CA GLU A 54 -39.40 -17.17 4.54
C GLU A 54 -38.58 -17.06 3.26
N GLU A 55 -38.58 -15.86 2.67
CA GLU A 55 -37.81 -15.54 1.46
C GLU A 55 -36.53 -14.79 1.82
N SER A 56 -35.39 -15.30 1.34
CA SER A 56 -34.10 -14.60 1.39
C SER A 56 -33.82 -13.99 0.03
N SER A 57 -33.53 -12.69 0.00
CA SER A 57 -33.20 -11.97 -1.24
C SER A 57 -31.90 -11.19 -1.10
N PHE A 58 -31.03 -11.29 -2.11
CA PHE A 58 -29.83 -10.49 -2.22
C PHE A 58 -29.78 -9.77 -3.57
N ALA A 59 -29.33 -8.52 -3.56
CA ALA A 59 -29.14 -7.73 -4.77
C ALA A 59 -27.73 -7.15 -4.82
N THR A 60 -27.17 -7.07 -6.03
CA THR A 60 -25.90 -6.39 -6.31
C THR A 60 -25.99 -5.52 -7.53
N LEU A 61 -25.46 -4.31 -7.43
CA LEU A 61 -25.33 -3.38 -8.55
C LEU A 61 -24.13 -3.75 -9.42
N PHE A 62 -24.26 -3.61 -10.74
CA PHE A 62 -23.18 -3.80 -11.69
C PHE A 62 -22.96 -2.55 -12.56
N PRO A 63 -21.72 -2.31 -13.03
CA PRO A 63 -21.42 -1.17 -13.88
C PRO A 63 -22.05 -1.28 -15.29
N LYS A 64 -22.41 -0.14 -15.90
CA LYS A 64 -23.06 -0.09 -17.22
C LYS A 64 -22.34 -0.87 -18.33
N TYR A 65 -21.01 -0.84 -18.37
CA TYR A 65 -20.23 -1.58 -19.38
C TYR A 65 -20.38 -3.10 -19.28
N ARG A 66 -20.83 -3.63 -18.14
CA ARG A 66 -20.98 -5.08 -17.91
C ARG A 66 -22.31 -5.62 -18.44
N GLU A 67 -23.26 -4.74 -18.73
CA GLU A 67 -24.62 -5.08 -19.15
C GLU A 67 -24.67 -6.00 -20.38
N ARG A 68 -23.91 -5.67 -21.43
CA ARG A 68 -23.91 -6.43 -22.69
C ARG A 68 -23.57 -7.90 -22.45
N TYR A 69 -22.51 -8.15 -21.70
CA TYR A 69 -22.09 -9.51 -21.36
C TYR A 69 -23.11 -10.22 -20.47
N LEU A 70 -23.65 -9.54 -19.46
CA LEU A 70 -24.64 -10.14 -18.56
C LEU A 70 -25.88 -10.56 -19.33
N LYS A 71 -26.34 -9.74 -20.28
CA LYS A 71 -27.48 -10.04 -21.15
C LYS A 71 -27.24 -11.30 -22.00
N GLU A 72 -26.03 -11.45 -22.56
CA GLU A 72 -25.64 -12.61 -23.37
C GLU A 72 -25.61 -13.91 -22.56
N VAL A 73 -25.11 -13.87 -21.32
CA VAL A 73 -24.88 -15.07 -20.50
C VAL A 73 -26.03 -15.36 -19.52
N TRP A 74 -27.02 -14.47 -19.42
CA TRP A 74 -28.08 -14.55 -18.40
C TRP A 74 -28.86 -15.88 -18.41
N SER A 75 -29.16 -16.41 -19.59
CA SER A 75 -29.85 -17.69 -19.74
C SER A 75 -29.11 -18.85 -19.06
N HIS A 76 -27.78 -18.87 -19.16
CA HIS A 76 -26.94 -19.87 -18.52
C HIS A 76 -26.88 -19.68 -17.00
N VAL A 77 -26.91 -18.44 -16.52
CA VAL A 77 -26.97 -18.12 -15.08
C VAL A 77 -28.28 -18.64 -14.48
N CYS A 78 -29.43 -18.35 -15.11
CA CYS A 78 -30.72 -18.86 -14.65
C CYS A 78 -30.72 -20.38 -14.58
N ARG A 79 -30.32 -21.06 -15.68
CA ARG A 79 -30.28 -22.53 -15.72
C ARG A 79 -29.43 -23.16 -14.62
N SER A 80 -28.32 -22.51 -14.24
CA SER A 80 -27.41 -23.00 -13.20
C SER A 80 -27.92 -22.74 -11.78
N LEU A 81 -28.79 -21.75 -11.58
CA LEU A 81 -29.41 -21.43 -10.29
C LEU A 81 -30.75 -22.14 -10.10
N ASP A 82 -31.47 -22.39 -11.19
CA ASP A 82 -32.72 -23.15 -11.23
C ASP A 82 -32.52 -24.60 -10.73
N SER A 83 -31.36 -25.21 -11.00
CA SER A 83 -31.02 -26.55 -10.48
C SER A 83 -30.96 -26.61 -8.96
N TYR A 84 -30.75 -25.47 -8.29
CA TYR A 84 -30.76 -25.33 -6.83
C TYR A 84 -32.06 -24.70 -6.31
N GLY A 85 -33.05 -24.47 -7.19
CA GLY A 85 -34.32 -23.83 -6.85
C GLY A 85 -34.17 -22.35 -6.47
N ILE A 86 -33.19 -21.63 -7.01
CA ILE A 86 -32.98 -20.19 -6.75
C ILE A 86 -33.41 -19.39 -7.97
N LYS A 87 -34.28 -18.39 -7.75
CA LYS A 87 -34.71 -17.49 -8.81
C LYS A 87 -33.73 -16.34 -8.95
N ALA A 88 -33.33 -16.03 -10.18
CA ALA A 88 -32.47 -14.89 -10.50
C ALA A 88 -33.19 -13.90 -11.42
N GLU A 89 -33.06 -12.60 -11.14
CA GLU A 89 -33.66 -11.51 -11.91
C GLU A 89 -32.59 -10.46 -12.30
N LEU A 90 -32.55 -10.09 -13.58
CA LEU A 90 -31.64 -9.07 -14.12
C LEU A 90 -32.43 -7.80 -14.46
N ASN A 91 -32.13 -6.71 -13.75
CA ASN A 91 -32.71 -5.40 -14.01
C ASN A 91 -31.70 -4.51 -14.75
N LEU A 92 -31.95 -4.28 -16.04
CA LEU A 92 -31.08 -3.46 -16.90
C LEU A 92 -31.28 -1.94 -16.69
N VAL A 93 -32.45 -1.53 -16.19
CA VAL A 93 -32.76 -0.11 -15.95
C VAL A 93 -32.05 0.37 -14.69
N ALA A 94 -32.19 -0.38 -13.59
CA ALA A 94 -31.49 -0.09 -12.34
C ALA A 94 -30.01 -0.52 -12.36
N GLY A 95 -29.62 -1.41 -13.29
CA GLY A 95 -28.27 -1.98 -13.32
C GLY A 95 -28.00 -2.91 -12.14
N SER A 96 -28.98 -3.73 -11.76
CA SER A 96 -28.91 -4.61 -10.59
C SER A 96 -29.22 -6.07 -10.96
N ILE A 97 -28.53 -6.99 -10.30
CA ILE A 97 -28.82 -8.43 -10.32
C ILE A 97 -29.39 -8.81 -8.96
N THR A 98 -30.49 -9.55 -8.94
CA THR A 98 -31.14 -10.02 -7.72
C THR A 98 -31.26 -11.54 -7.74
N VAL A 99 -30.99 -12.19 -6.61
CA VAL A 99 -31.24 -13.61 -6.38
C VAL A 99 -32.19 -13.77 -5.19
N LYS A 100 -33.11 -14.73 -5.30
CA LYS A 100 -34.17 -14.99 -4.33
C LYS A 100 -34.32 -16.48 -4.09
N THR A 101 -34.49 -16.89 -2.84
CA THR A 101 -34.90 -18.27 -2.53
C THR A 101 -36.33 -18.50 -2.98
N THR A 102 -36.67 -19.75 -3.27
CA THR A 102 -38.02 -20.16 -3.62
C THR A 102 -38.48 -21.27 -2.68
N ARG A 103 -39.76 -21.65 -2.78
CA ARG A 103 -40.29 -22.81 -2.04
C ARG A 103 -39.64 -24.14 -2.44
N GLN A 104 -38.90 -24.18 -3.54
CA GLN A 104 -38.18 -25.36 -4.03
C GLN A 104 -36.73 -25.40 -3.55
N THR A 105 -36.20 -24.33 -2.96
CA THR A 105 -34.85 -24.33 -2.39
C THR A 105 -34.83 -25.25 -1.17
N ARG A 106 -33.94 -26.24 -1.16
CA ARG A 106 -33.76 -27.18 -0.03
C ARG A 106 -32.52 -26.86 0.81
N ASP A 107 -31.42 -26.52 0.14
CA ASP A 107 -30.19 -26.10 0.81
C ASP A 107 -30.36 -24.67 1.38
N PRO A 108 -30.17 -24.44 2.70
CA PRO A 108 -30.27 -23.11 3.28
C PRO A 108 -29.07 -22.21 2.96
N ALA A 109 -27.87 -22.77 2.73
CA ALA A 109 -26.64 -22.02 2.56
C ALA A 109 -26.39 -21.63 1.09
N ILE A 110 -27.01 -22.30 0.12
CA ILE A 110 -26.82 -22.05 -1.32
C ILE A 110 -27.11 -20.60 -1.72
N ILE A 111 -28.03 -19.91 -1.03
CA ILE A 111 -28.35 -18.51 -1.31
C ILE A 111 -27.14 -17.59 -1.07
N LEU A 112 -26.27 -17.93 -0.12
CA LEU A 112 -25.04 -17.19 0.15
C LEU A 112 -24.04 -17.33 -1.00
N LYS A 113 -23.97 -18.52 -1.61
CA LYS A 113 -23.15 -18.77 -2.80
C LYS A 113 -23.74 -18.09 -4.04
N ALA A 114 -25.05 -18.09 -4.20
CA ALA A 114 -25.73 -17.35 -5.28
C ALA A 114 -25.47 -15.84 -5.17
N ARG A 115 -25.50 -15.28 -3.95
CA ARG A 115 -25.09 -13.89 -3.68
C ARG A 115 -23.64 -13.65 -4.10
N ASP A 116 -22.75 -14.59 -3.84
CA ASP A 116 -21.33 -14.44 -4.17
C ASP A 116 -21.08 -14.60 -5.67
N LEU A 117 -21.83 -15.47 -6.36
CA LEU A 117 -21.87 -15.56 -7.82
C LEU A 117 -22.22 -14.22 -8.47
N ILE A 118 -23.29 -13.55 -8.02
CA ILE A 118 -23.71 -12.27 -8.61
C ILE A 118 -22.71 -11.15 -8.32
N LYS A 119 -22.06 -11.15 -7.13
CA LYS A 119 -20.94 -10.24 -6.83
C LYS A 119 -19.77 -10.45 -7.79
N LEU A 120 -19.41 -11.69 -8.09
CA LEU A 120 -18.31 -12.03 -9.00
C LEU A 120 -18.62 -11.59 -10.43
N LEU A 121 -19.84 -11.83 -10.91
CA LEU A 121 -20.31 -11.38 -12.22
C LEU A 121 -20.27 -9.85 -12.34
N ALA A 122 -20.64 -9.13 -11.27
CA ALA A 122 -20.54 -7.67 -11.19
C ALA A 122 -19.09 -7.16 -11.19
N ARG A 123 -18.13 -7.98 -10.74
CA ARG A 123 -16.67 -7.73 -10.79
C ARG A 123 -16.00 -8.29 -12.05
N SER A 124 -16.77 -8.41 -13.13
CA SER A 124 -16.33 -8.88 -14.45
C SER A 124 -15.65 -10.25 -14.50
N VAL A 125 -15.88 -11.12 -13.51
CA VAL A 125 -15.45 -12.52 -13.63
C VAL A 125 -16.26 -13.21 -14.73
N PRO A 126 -15.61 -13.96 -15.65
CA PRO A 126 -16.33 -14.72 -16.67
C PRO A 126 -17.22 -15.81 -16.03
N PHE A 127 -18.40 -16.02 -16.59
CA PHE A 127 -19.39 -16.98 -16.09
C PHE A 127 -18.87 -18.42 -15.94
N PRO A 128 -18.14 -19.02 -16.90
CA PRO A 128 -17.63 -20.39 -16.74
C PRO A 128 -16.71 -20.57 -15.52
N GLN A 129 -16.06 -19.49 -15.12
CA GLN A 129 -15.20 -19.47 -13.95
C GLN A 129 -16.03 -19.14 -12.69
N ALA A 130 -16.98 -18.20 -12.78
CA ALA A 130 -17.82 -17.78 -11.66
C ALA A 130 -18.76 -18.88 -11.17
N VAL A 131 -19.32 -19.71 -12.05
CA VAL A 131 -20.29 -20.78 -11.68
C VAL A 131 -19.69 -21.83 -10.74
N LYS A 132 -18.36 -21.98 -10.74
CA LYS A 132 -17.64 -22.87 -9.82
C LYS A 132 -17.86 -22.52 -8.35
N ILE A 133 -18.25 -21.27 -8.04
CA ILE A 133 -18.55 -20.85 -6.67
C ILE A 133 -19.75 -21.56 -6.05
N LEU A 134 -20.59 -22.21 -6.86
CA LEU A 134 -21.72 -22.99 -6.35
C LEU A 134 -21.27 -24.30 -5.67
N GLN A 135 -20.05 -24.77 -5.97
CA GLN A 135 -19.43 -25.95 -5.35
C GLN A 135 -18.99 -25.64 -3.89
N ASP A 136 -18.92 -26.64 -3.01
CA ASP A 136 -18.64 -26.45 -1.57
C ASP A 136 -17.17 -26.16 -1.24
N ASP A 137 -16.25 -26.58 -2.08
CA ASP A 137 -14.80 -26.39 -1.93
C ASP A 137 -14.31 -25.00 -2.38
N GLN A 138 -15.14 -24.28 -3.14
CA GLN A 138 -14.82 -22.98 -3.71
C GLN A 138 -15.41 -21.85 -2.87
N ALA A 139 -14.59 -20.85 -2.56
CA ALA A 139 -15.01 -19.60 -1.95
C ALA A 139 -14.54 -18.41 -2.80
N CYS A 140 -15.08 -17.23 -2.50
CA CYS A 140 -14.69 -16.00 -3.17
C CYS A 140 -14.20 -14.96 -2.17
N ASP A 141 -13.32 -14.07 -2.63
CA ASP A 141 -12.88 -12.92 -1.88
C ASP A 141 -12.76 -11.67 -2.77
N VAL A 142 -13.30 -10.55 -2.32
CA VAL A 142 -13.24 -9.27 -3.03
C VAL A 142 -12.40 -8.29 -2.21
N ILE A 143 -11.13 -8.16 -2.59
CA ILE A 143 -10.14 -7.38 -1.86
C ILE A 143 -10.16 -5.93 -2.37
N LYS A 144 -10.41 -4.99 -1.46
CA LYS A 144 -10.44 -3.56 -1.78
C LYS A 144 -9.04 -2.96 -1.71
N ILE A 145 -8.47 -2.63 -2.88
CA ILE A 145 -7.11 -2.06 -2.99
C ILE A 145 -7.09 -0.52 -3.10
N GLY A 146 -8.23 0.12 -3.34
CA GLY A 146 -8.30 1.57 -3.61
C GLY A 146 -7.82 2.48 -2.47
N ASN A 147 -7.91 2.03 -1.21
CA ASN A 147 -7.64 2.88 -0.04
C ASN A 147 -6.17 2.86 0.43
N PHE A 148 -5.29 2.09 -0.24
CA PHE A 148 -3.91 1.90 0.24
C PHE A 148 -2.95 3.05 -0.11
N THR A 149 -3.22 3.81 -1.17
CA THR A 149 -2.30 4.84 -1.67
C THR A 149 -3.03 6.15 -1.96
N ARG A 150 -2.48 7.27 -1.47
CA ARG A 150 -3.03 8.62 -1.69
C ARG A 150 -2.85 9.11 -3.13
N SER A 151 -1.74 8.76 -3.78
CA SER A 151 -1.43 9.19 -5.16
C SER A 151 -1.96 8.17 -6.17
N LYS A 152 -2.72 8.66 -7.15
CA LYS A 152 -3.26 7.87 -8.26
C LYS A 152 -2.16 7.21 -9.10
N GLU A 153 -1.07 7.92 -9.38
CA GLU A 153 0.06 7.36 -10.14
C GLU A 153 0.72 6.19 -9.40
N ARG A 154 0.91 6.33 -8.09
CA ARG A 154 1.49 5.27 -7.25
C ARG A 154 0.55 4.06 -7.19
N PHE A 155 -0.75 4.29 -7.11
CA PHE A 155 -1.77 3.25 -7.16
C PHE A 155 -1.67 2.45 -8.46
N VAL A 156 -1.68 3.13 -9.60
CA VAL A 156 -1.62 2.49 -10.92
C VAL A 156 -0.33 1.69 -11.09
N LYS A 157 0.83 2.24 -10.67
CA LYS A 157 2.11 1.53 -10.72
C LYS A 157 2.14 0.28 -9.84
N ARG A 158 1.58 0.33 -8.61
CA ARG A 158 1.50 -0.84 -7.71
C ARG A 158 0.48 -1.88 -8.19
N ARG A 159 -0.65 -1.45 -8.75
CA ARG A 159 -1.62 -2.35 -9.37
C ARG A 159 -1.04 -3.05 -10.59
N GLN A 160 -0.32 -2.32 -11.46
CA GLN A 160 0.35 -2.93 -12.61
C GLN A 160 1.45 -3.90 -12.18
N ARG A 161 2.19 -3.59 -11.10
CA ARG A 161 3.16 -4.51 -10.50
C ARG A 161 2.53 -5.84 -10.04
N LEU A 162 1.31 -5.81 -9.51
CA LEU A 162 0.59 -7.01 -9.10
C LEU A 162 0.26 -7.92 -10.30
N ILE A 163 -0.09 -7.32 -11.44
CA ILE A 163 -0.34 -8.05 -12.70
C ILE A 163 0.99 -8.61 -13.25
N GLY A 164 2.04 -7.79 -13.22
CA GLY A 164 3.35 -8.11 -13.77
C GLY A 164 3.44 -7.84 -15.29
N PRO A 165 4.62 -8.01 -15.89
CA PRO A 165 4.77 -7.98 -17.34
C PRO A 165 3.99 -9.15 -17.95
N ASP A 166 3.16 -8.89 -18.96
CA ASP A 166 2.31 -9.86 -19.67
C ASP A 166 1.43 -10.74 -18.75
N GLY A 167 1.11 -10.27 -17.54
CA GLY A 167 0.32 -11.05 -16.58
C GLY A 167 1.08 -12.21 -15.91
N SER A 168 2.40 -12.33 -16.11
CA SER A 168 3.22 -13.42 -15.58
C SER A 168 3.15 -13.56 -14.05
N THR A 169 3.17 -12.45 -13.32
CA THR A 169 3.12 -12.43 -11.84
C THR A 169 1.77 -12.92 -11.35
N LEU A 170 0.68 -12.47 -11.98
CA LEU A 170 -0.66 -12.91 -11.66
C LEU A 170 -0.84 -14.40 -11.99
N LYS A 171 -0.39 -14.86 -13.16
CA LYS A 171 -0.49 -16.27 -13.54
C LYS A 171 0.30 -17.18 -12.60
N ALA A 172 1.49 -16.76 -12.17
CA ALA A 172 2.27 -17.50 -11.18
C ALA A 172 1.53 -17.59 -9.83
N LEU A 173 0.90 -16.49 -9.39
CA LEU A 173 0.10 -16.48 -8.17
C LEU A 173 -1.10 -17.43 -8.26
N GLU A 174 -1.80 -17.46 -9.40
CA GLU A 174 -2.91 -18.40 -9.65
C GLU A 174 -2.46 -19.86 -9.55
N LEU A 175 -1.35 -20.22 -10.21
CA LEU A 175 -0.84 -21.60 -10.22
C LEU A 175 -0.34 -22.06 -8.85
N LEU A 176 0.24 -21.16 -8.07
CA LEU A 176 0.76 -21.48 -6.73
C LEU A 176 -0.37 -21.66 -5.71
N THR A 177 -1.38 -20.79 -5.75
CA THR A 177 -2.46 -20.76 -4.76
C THR A 177 -3.68 -21.59 -5.17
N GLY A 178 -3.71 -22.08 -6.41
CA GLY A 178 -4.89 -22.76 -6.97
C GLY A 178 -6.11 -21.85 -7.11
N CYS A 179 -5.92 -20.54 -7.01
CA CYS A 179 -6.98 -19.55 -7.08
C CYS A 179 -7.03 -18.90 -8.46
N PHE A 180 -8.21 -18.45 -8.87
CA PHE A 180 -8.39 -17.53 -9.98
C PHE A 180 -8.36 -16.09 -9.46
N VAL A 181 -7.57 -15.21 -10.06
CA VAL A 181 -7.41 -13.83 -9.59
C VAL A 181 -7.67 -12.85 -10.72
N LEU A 182 -8.58 -11.90 -10.51
CA LEU A 182 -8.91 -10.87 -11.49
C LEU A 182 -8.73 -9.49 -10.87
N VAL A 183 -7.79 -8.73 -11.43
CA VAL A 183 -7.47 -7.36 -11.00
C VAL A 183 -8.28 -6.38 -11.84
N GLN A 184 -9.25 -5.68 -11.24
CA GLN A 184 -10.08 -4.71 -11.97
C GLN A 184 -10.35 -3.44 -11.16
N GLY A 185 -10.01 -2.29 -11.75
CA GLY A 185 -10.27 -0.99 -11.14
C GLY A 185 -9.58 -0.85 -9.79
N ASN A 186 -10.39 -0.74 -8.74
CA ASN A 186 -9.96 -0.51 -7.35
C ASN A 186 -10.15 -1.74 -6.45
N THR A 187 -10.47 -2.89 -7.04
CA THR A 187 -10.69 -4.15 -6.34
C THR A 187 -9.97 -5.29 -7.04
N VAL A 188 -9.62 -6.33 -6.30
CA VAL A 188 -9.14 -7.60 -6.84
C VAL A 188 -10.13 -8.66 -6.42
N ALA A 189 -10.72 -9.36 -7.38
CA ALA A 189 -11.57 -10.52 -7.12
C ALA A 189 -10.70 -11.77 -7.15
N ALA A 190 -10.85 -12.65 -6.16
CA ALA A 190 -10.18 -13.93 -6.08
C ALA A 190 -11.22 -15.04 -5.85
N MET A 191 -11.01 -16.21 -6.42
CA MET A 191 -11.82 -17.40 -6.18
C MET A 191 -10.94 -18.62 -6.02
N GLY A 192 -11.26 -19.50 -5.08
CA GLY A 192 -10.48 -20.71 -4.82
C GLY A 192 -10.75 -21.25 -3.42
N GLY A 193 -9.89 -22.16 -2.98
CA GLY A 193 -9.96 -22.70 -1.61
C GLY A 193 -9.55 -21.67 -0.55
N TYR A 194 -10.05 -21.85 0.68
CA TYR A 194 -9.82 -20.91 1.79
C TYR A 194 -8.34 -20.66 2.11
N LYS A 195 -7.49 -21.69 2.03
CA LYS A 195 -6.03 -21.56 2.25
C LYS A 195 -5.42 -20.62 1.21
N GLY A 196 -5.71 -20.85 -0.07
CA GLY A 196 -5.22 -20.03 -1.19
C GLY A 196 -5.75 -18.60 -1.12
N LEU A 197 -7.01 -18.39 -0.78
CA LEU A 197 -7.59 -17.04 -0.63
C LEU A 197 -6.87 -16.22 0.46
N LYS A 198 -6.54 -16.84 1.60
CA LYS A 198 -5.80 -16.20 2.68
C LYS A 198 -4.40 -15.77 2.23
N GLU A 199 -3.72 -16.61 1.46
CA GLU A 199 -2.42 -16.30 0.88
C GLU A 199 -2.52 -15.16 -0.14
N VAL A 200 -3.44 -15.27 -1.10
CA VAL A 200 -3.70 -14.25 -2.13
C VAL A 200 -4.00 -12.89 -1.49
N ARG A 201 -4.85 -12.85 -0.46
CA ARG A 201 -5.15 -11.63 0.29
C ARG A 201 -3.90 -11.00 0.88
N ARG A 202 -3.07 -11.77 1.58
CA ARG A 202 -1.81 -11.29 2.15
C ARG A 202 -0.90 -10.73 1.06
N VAL A 203 -0.70 -11.45 -0.05
CA VAL A 203 0.15 -11.00 -1.17
C VAL A 203 -0.34 -9.67 -1.76
N ILE A 204 -1.65 -9.51 -1.94
CA ILE A 204 -2.24 -8.30 -2.53
C ILE A 204 -2.12 -7.11 -1.59
N GLU A 205 -2.43 -7.28 -0.31
CA GLU A 205 -2.34 -6.22 0.70
C GLU A 205 -0.88 -5.76 0.86
N ASP A 206 0.08 -6.69 0.97
CA ASP A 206 1.51 -6.41 1.07
C ASP A 206 2.06 -5.73 -0.20
N CYS A 207 1.60 -6.16 -1.39
CA CYS A 207 1.94 -5.52 -2.66
C CYS A 207 1.50 -4.05 -2.69
N MET A 208 0.30 -3.77 -2.18
CA MET A 208 -0.20 -2.40 -2.05
C MET A 208 0.54 -1.61 -0.98
N GLN A 209 1.12 -2.26 0.03
CA GLN A 209 1.99 -1.66 1.05
C GLN A 209 3.46 -1.49 0.63
N ASN A 210 3.76 -1.60 -0.67
CA ASN A 210 5.10 -1.40 -1.27
C ASN A 210 6.07 -2.59 -1.19
N ILE A 211 5.62 -3.76 -0.77
CA ILE A 211 6.41 -4.99 -0.91
C ILE A 211 6.24 -5.48 -2.36
N HIS A 212 7.25 -6.12 -2.96
CA HIS A 212 7.12 -6.64 -4.32
C HIS A 212 6.49 -8.04 -4.29
N PRO A 213 5.46 -8.35 -5.12
CA PRO A 213 4.75 -9.64 -5.06
C PRO A 213 5.67 -10.84 -5.33
N ILE A 214 6.73 -10.65 -6.12
CA ILE A 214 7.77 -11.66 -6.36
C ILE A 214 8.35 -12.25 -5.07
N TYR A 215 8.47 -11.47 -3.98
CA TYR A 215 8.97 -12.00 -2.71
C TYR A 215 8.03 -13.06 -2.13
N HIS A 216 6.72 -12.80 -2.16
CA HIS A 216 5.74 -13.79 -1.72
C HIS A 216 5.60 -14.95 -2.70
N ILE A 217 5.77 -14.73 -4.01
CA ILE A 217 5.79 -15.83 -4.97
C ILE A 217 6.95 -16.78 -4.65
N LYS A 218 8.15 -16.26 -4.37
CA LYS A 218 9.30 -17.07 -3.93
C LYS A 218 9.02 -17.77 -2.60
N GLU A 219 8.41 -17.08 -1.64
CA GLU A 219 7.98 -17.64 -0.36
C GLU A 219 7.03 -18.84 -0.58
N LEU A 220 6.02 -18.69 -1.45
CA LEU A 220 5.04 -19.72 -1.78
C LEU A 220 5.66 -20.90 -2.54
N MET A 221 6.60 -20.65 -3.44
CA MET A 221 7.35 -21.71 -4.12
C MET A 221 8.12 -22.56 -3.11
N ILE A 222 8.85 -21.93 -2.19
CA ILE A 222 9.61 -22.64 -1.14
C ILE A 222 8.66 -23.41 -0.22
N LYS A 223 7.56 -22.80 0.23
CA LYS A 223 6.55 -23.48 1.05
C LYS A 223 5.96 -24.70 0.36
N ARG A 224 5.70 -24.63 -0.94
CA ARG A 224 5.14 -25.74 -1.71
C ARG A 224 6.13 -26.89 -1.86
N GLU A 225 7.42 -26.61 -2.00
CA GLU A 225 8.45 -27.65 -2.01
C GLU A 225 8.64 -28.27 -0.61
N LEU A 226 8.76 -27.46 0.44
CA LEU A 226 8.89 -27.94 1.82
C LEU A 226 7.68 -28.76 2.28
N ALA A 227 6.47 -28.45 1.80
CA ALA A 227 5.26 -29.19 2.12
C ALA A 227 5.24 -30.61 1.54
N LYS A 228 6.07 -30.92 0.52
CA LYS A 228 6.18 -32.28 -0.03
C LYS A 228 6.98 -33.20 0.88
N ASP A 229 7.86 -32.64 1.72
CA ASP A 229 8.73 -33.41 2.61
C ASP A 229 7.98 -33.75 3.91
N PRO A 230 7.72 -35.04 4.21
CA PRO A 230 6.93 -35.43 5.38
C PRO A 230 7.66 -35.21 6.71
N THR A 231 9.00 -35.16 6.70
CA THR A 231 9.83 -34.96 7.91
C THR A 231 9.69 -33.56 8.49
N LEU A 232 9.64 -32.54 7.63
CA LEU A 232 9.57 -31.13 8.03
C LEU A 232 8.14 -30.64 8.29
N ALA A 233 7.12 -31.47 8.11
CA ALA A 233 5.72 -31.06 8.21
C ALA A 233 5.31 -30.57 9.63
N LYS A 234 6.01 -31.03 10.67
CA LYS A 234 5.75 -30.67 12.07
C LYS A 234 6.64 -29.53 12.60
N GLU A 235 7.66 -29.14 11.84
CA GLU A 235 8.64 -28.11 12.25
C GLU A 235 8.28 -26.73 11.71
N SER A 236 8.76 -25.66 12.35
CA SER A 236 8.61 -24.31 11.82
C SER A 236 9.52 -24.08 10.61
N TRP A 237 8.95 -23.54 9.53
CA TRP A 237 9.68 -23.27 8.28
C TRP A 237 10.36 -21.90 8.22
N ASP A 238 10.29 -21.09 9.29
CA ASP A 238 10.83 -19.72 9.30
C ASP A 238 12.32 -19.63 8.92
N ARG A 239 13.11 -20.67 9.25
CA ARG A 239 14.53 -20.74 8.89
C ARG A 239 14.76 -20.75 7.37
N PHE A 240 13.86 -21.37 6.62
CA PHE A 240 13.96 -21.52 5.16
C PHE A 240 13.29 -20.38 4.41
N LEU A 241 12.45 -19.60 5.09
CA LEU A 241 11.69 -18.53 4.48
C LEU A 241 12.55 -17.27 4.28
N PRO A 242 12.58 -16.70 3.07
CA PRO A 242 13.35 -15.49 2.80
C PRO A 242 12.70 -14.29 3.49
N HIS A 243 13.26 -13.85 4.62
CA HIS A 243 12.81 -12.63 5.29
C HIS A 243 13.39 -11.37 4.61
N PHE A 244 12.58 -10.68 3.82
CA PHE A 244 12.98 -9.40 3.25
C PHE A 244 12.84 -8.28 4.27
N ARG A 245 13.91 -8.00 5.01
CA ARG A 245 13.94 -6.85 5.93
C ARG A 245 13.97 -5.56 5.12
N LYS A 246 13.08 -4.63 5.46
CA LYS A 246 13.14 -3.25 4.95
C LYS A 246 14.47 -2.64 5.41
N ARG A 247 15.42 -2.49 4.48
CA ARG A 247 16.65 -1.74 4.73
C ARG A 247 16.29 -0.25 4.83
N ASN A 248 15.92 0.18 6.04
CA ASN A 248 15.87 1.60 6.40
C ASN A 248 17.31 2.08 6.58
N VAL A 249 18.07 2.18 5.47
CA VAL A 249 19.39 2.79 5.51
C VAL A 249 19.19 4.25 5.91
N GLN A 250 19.69 4.61 7.08
CA GLN A 250 19.67 5.98 7.59
C GLN A 250 20.34 6.87 6.54
N ARG A 251 19.57 7.74 5.89
CA ARG A 251 20.16 8.75 5.00
C ARG A 251 20.93 9.74 5.87
N LYS A 252 22.12 10.14 5.42
CA LYS A 252 22.88 11.19 6.08
C LYS A 252 21.98 12.42 6.22
N LYS A 253 21.83 12.90 7.45
CA LYS A 253 21.16 14.19 7.69
C LYS A 253 22.03 15.26 7.04
N PRO A 254 21.45 16.22 6.30
CA PRO A 254 22.23 17.33 5.78
C PRO A 254 22.86 18.09 6.96
N HIS A 255 24.12 18.51 6.80
CA HIS A 255 24.87 19.25 7.84
C HIS A 255 24.15 20.55 8.25
N ILE A 256 23.38 21.14 7.33
CA ILE A 256 22.58 22.33 7.56
C ILE A 256 21.12 21.95 7.35
N VAL A 257 20.37 21.83 8.44
CA VAL A 257 18.91 21.70 8.40
C VAL A 257 18.34 23.11 8.42
N ARG A 258 17.87 23.60 7.26
CA ARG A 258 17.20 24.90 7.19
C ARG A 258 15.89 24.82 7.97
N GLU A 259 15.74 25.68 8.97
CA GLU A 259 14.45 25.85 9.66
C GLU A 259 13.38 26.31 8.66
N LYS A 260 12.18 25.73 8.74
CA LYS A 260 11.07 26.13 7.87
C LYS A 260 10.61 27.52 8.27
N LYS A 261 10.54 28.44 7.31
CA LYS A 261 9.96 29.78 7.53
C LYS A 261 8.51 29.63 8.00
N GLU A 262 8.12 30.45 8.97
CA GLU A 262 6.75 30.51 9.46
C GLU A 262 5.80 30.94 8.33
N TYR A 263 4.62 30.32 8.28
CA TYR A 263 3.64 30.61 7.24
C TYR A 263 2.99 31.96 7.50
N VAL A 264 3.40 32.97 6.74
CA VAL A 264 2.69 34.23 6.64
C VAL A 264 1.68 34.15 5.48
N PRO A 265 0.38 34.46 5.72
CA PRO A 265 -0.66 34.36 4.70
C PRO A 265 -0.53 35.43 3.60
N PHE A 266 0.22 36.50 3.86
CA PHE A 266 0.47 37.57 2.91
C PHE A 266 1.71 37.27 2.06
N PRO A 267 1.64 37.42 0.73
CA PRO A 267 2.81 37.31 -0.12
C PRO A 267 3.81 38.44 0.21
N PRO A 268 5.13 38.20 0.07
CA PRO A 268 6.11 39.27 0.17
C PRO A 268 5.88 40.32 -0.93
N PRO A 269 6.26 41.59 -0.71
CA PRO A 269 6.16 42.61 -1.75
C PRO A 269 6.98 42.20 -2.98
N GLN A 270 6.45 42.53 -4.17
CA GLN A 270 7.18 42.31 -5.42
C GLN A 270 8.43 43.20 -5.45
N GLN A 271 9.52 42.70 -6.04
CA GLN A 271 10.69 43.54 -6.25
C GLN A 271 10.33 44.64 -7.26
N PRO A 272 10.49 45.94 -6.92
CA PRO A 272 10.16 47.04 -7.82
C PRO A 272 11.00 46.98 -9.08
N ARG A 273 10.46 47.42 -10.21
CA ARG A 273 11.21 47.49 -11.46
C ARG A 273 12.23 48.61 -11.37
N LYS A 274 13.25 48.58 -12.25
CA LYS A 274 14.20 49.70 -12.39
C LYS A 274 13.49 51.02 -12.65
N ILE A 275 12.38 51.00 -13.40
CA ILE A 275 11.53 52.17 -13.66
C ILE A 275 10.91 52.67 -12.36
N ASP A 276 10.33 51.78 -11.56
CA ASP A 276 9.69 52.14 -10.29
C ASP A 276 10.72 52.72 -9.30
N LEU A 277 11.91 52.13 -9.22
CA LEU A 277 13.03 52.66 -8.42
C LEU A 277 13.49 54.04 -8.90
N GLN A 278 13.50 54.28 -10.21
CA GLN A 278 13.85 55.58 -10.79
C GLN A 278 12.75 56.63 -10.56
N ILE A 279 11.48 56.22 -10.56
CA ILE A 279 10.34 57.08 -10.24
C ILE A 279 10.37 57.45 -8.75
N GLU A 280 10.65 56.49 -7.88
CA GLU A 280 10.81 56.67 -6.44
C GLU A 280 12.01 57.57 -6.08
N SER A 281 13.16 57.39 -6.75
CA SER A 281 14.35 58.24 -6.54
C SER A 281 14.25 59.63 -7.18
N GLY A 282 13.21 59.88 -7.98
CA GLY A 282 13.03 61.11 -8.75
C GLY A 282 13.98 61.24 -9.95
N GLU A 283 14.93 60.32 -10.13
CA GLU A 283 15.86 60.32 -11.26
C GLU A 283 15.15 60.09 -12.59
N TYR A 284 13.99 59.44 -12.60
CA TYR A 284 13.21 59.22 -13.82
C TYR A 284 12.81 60.55 -14.48
N PHE A 285 12.49 61.56 -13.66
CA PHE A 285 11.99 62.85 -14.14
C PHE A 285 13.08 63.81 -14.60
N LEU A 286 14.34 63.61 -14.17
CA LEU A 286 15.46 64.46 -14.56
C LEU A 286 15.90 64.21 -16.00
N SER A 287 16.13 65.31 -16.73
CA SER A 287 16.70 65.26 -18.07
C SER A 287 18.15 64.75 -18.04
N LYS A 288 18.63 64.17 -19.16
CA LYS A 288 20.04 63.73 -19.28
C LYS A 288 21.04 64.85 -18.98
N ARG A 289 20.68 66.11 -19.29
CA ARG A 289 21.51 67.29 -19.00
C ARG A 289 21.60 67.55 -17.49
N GLU A 290 20.48 67.52 -16.78
CA GLU A 290 20.40 67.76 -15.34
C GLU A 290 21.11 66.65 -14.55
N LYS A 291 20.99 65.39 -15.01
CA LYS A 291 21.74 64.26 -14.44
C LYS A 291 23.25 64.48 -14.54
N LYS A 292 23.73 64.98 -15.69
CA LYS A 292 25.15 65.26 -15.91
C LYS A 292 25.65 66.40 -15.01
N ILE A 293 24.86 67.47 -14.85
CA ILE A 293 25.20 68.58 -13.94
C ILE A 293 25.35 68.05 -12.50
N ARG A 294 24.38 67.24 -12.04
CA ARG A 294 24.44 66.63 -10.70
C ARG A 294 25.65 65.72 -10.53
N GLU A 295 25.99 64.91 -11.54
CA GLU A 295 27.17 64.05 -11.51
C GLU A 295 28.49 64.85 -11.44
N ASP A 296 28.58 65.95 -12.19
CA ASP A 296 29.74 66.83 -12.18
C ASP A 296 29.89 67.56 -10.83
N ASP A 297 28.78 67.98 -10.22
CA ASP A 297 28.77 68.60 -8.89
C ASP A 297 29.14 67.60 -7.79
N GLU A 298 28.65 66.36 -7.85
CA GLU A 298 29.09 65.27 -6.97
C GLU A 298 30.58 64.96 -7.13
N ARG A 299 31.10 65.01 -8.37
CA ARG A 299 32.52 64.80 -8.64
C ARG A 299 33.38 65.92 -8.07
N LYS A 300 32.96 67.17 -8.20
CA LYS A 300 33.62 68.33 -7.59
C LYS A 300 33.62 68.24 -6.06
N ALA A 301 32.50 67.85 -5.46
CA ALA A 301 32.40 67.65 -4.02
C ALA A 301 33.39 66.58 -3.52
N LYS A 302 33.41 65.40 -4.18
CA LYS A 302 34.37 64.33 -3.87
C LYS A 302 35.83 64.74 -4.05
N GLN A 303 36.13 65.55 -5.07
CA GLN A 303 37.48 66.10 -5.28
C GLN A 303 37.86 67.07 -4.16
N ALA A 304 36.94 67.94 -3.73
CA ALA A 304 37.16 68.84 -2.61
C ALA A 304 37.43 68.07 -1.31
N GLU A 305 36.65 67.02 -1.02
CA GLU A 305 36.86 66.14 0.13
C GLU A 305 38.23 65.46 0.10
N LYS A 306 38.64 64.88 -1.04
CA LYS A 306 39.96 64.26 -1.18
C LYS A 306 41.10 65.27 -1.05
N CYS A 307 40.92 66.48 -1.57
CA CYS A 307 41.87 67.56 -1.37
C CYS A 307 42.00 67.92 0.12
N LEU A 308 40.88 67.98 0.85
CA LEU A 308 40.88 68.22 2.30
C LEU A 308 41.54 67.06 3.07
N GLU A 309 41.23 65.81 2.72
CA GLU A 309 41.86 64.63 3.32
C GLU A 309 43.37 64.60 3.03
N GLY A 310 43.77 64.93 1.80
CA GLY A 310 45.17 65.05 1.41
C GLY A 310 45.90 66.16 2.17
N LYS A 311 45.25 67.32 2.39
CA LYS A 311 45.78 68.40 3.24
C LYS A 311 45.93 67.91 4.69
N ARG A 312 44.93 67.25 5.27
CA ARG A 312 44.99 66.68 6.62
C ARG A 312 46.12 65.68 6.78
N LYS A 313 46.25 64.71 5.86
CA LYS A 313 47.37 63.74 5.87
C LYS A 313 48.73 64.40 5.73
N ARG A 314 48.81 65.48 4.94
CA ARG A 314 50.04 66.27 4.79
C ARG A 314 50.38 67.01 6.08
N GLU A 315 49.41 67.64 6.72
CA GLU A 315 49.56 68.31 8.03
C GLU A 315 49.99 67.30 9.11
N GLU A 316 49.37 66.12 9.16
CA GLU A 316 49.75 65.03 10.07
C GLU A 316 51.21 64.60 9.88
N ALA A 317 51.70 64.53 8.64
CA ALA A 317 53.09 64.16 8.35
C ALA A 317 54.13 65.22 8.78
N PHE A 318 53.73 66.49 8.95
CA PHE A 318 54.61 67.56 9.44
C PHE A 318 54.66 67.66 10.97
N VAL A 319 53.79 66.93 11.68
CA VAL A 319 53.86 66.82 13.14
C VAL A 319 54.83 65.68 13.48
N PRO A 320 55.98 65.96 14.13
CA PRO A 320 56.91 64.90 14.51
C PRO A 320 56.23 63.91 15.47
N PRO A 321 56.43 62.59 15.30
CA PRO A 321 55.92 61.60 16.22
C PRO A 321 56.46 61.88 17.63
N VAL A 322 55.57 61.80 18.64
CA VAL A 322 55.99 61.99 20.03
C VAL A 322 56.83 60.78 20.44
N GLU A 323 58.12 61.01 20.75
CA GLU A 323 59.03 59.95 21.20
C GLU A 323 58.84 59.65 22.70
N ASP A 324 58.65 58.37 23.03
CA ASP A 324 58.67 57.89 24.42
C ASP A 324 60.12 57.84 24.95
N LYS A 325 60.38 58.58 26.04
CA LYS A 325 61.69 58.63 26.68
C LYS A 325 62.06 57.25 27.26
N ARG A 326 63.10 56.59 26.74
CA ARG A 326 63.63 55.31 27.24
C ARG A 326 64.37 55.46 28.58
N GLU A 327 63.94 54.74 29.61
CA GLU A 327 64.63 54.64 30.90
C GLU A 327 65.97 53.87 30.79
N LYS A 328 67.05 54.46 31.31
CA LYS A 328 68.40 53.87 31.30
C LYS A 328 68.50 52.74 32.34
N LYS A 329 68.73 51.49 31.90
CA LYS A 329 69.14 50.38 32.78
C LYS A 329 70.62 50.52 33.18
N LYS A 330 70.89 50.57 34.49
CA LYS A 330 72.23 50.54 35.10
C LYS A 330 72.95 49.22 34.79
N ARG A 331 74.22 49.29 34.38
CA ARG A 331 75.16 48.15 34.30
C ARG A 331 75.51 47.67 35.72
N LYS A 332 75.53 46.35 35.94
CA LYS A 332 76.18 45.70 37.09
C LYS A 332 77.58 45.24 36.65
N GLU A 333 78.55 45.42 37.53
CA GLU A 333 79.97 45.05 37.41
C GLU A 333 80.20 43.59 37.06
#